data_AF-A0A966R1V1-F1
#
_entry.id   AF-A0A966R1V1-F1
#
_cell.length_a   1.000
_cell.length_b   1.000
_cell.length_c   1.000
_cell.angle_alpha   90.00
_cell.angle_beta   90.00
_cell.angle_gamma   90.00
#
_symmetry.space_group_name_H-M   'P 1'
#
loop_
_entity.id
_entity.type
_entity.pdbx_description
1 polymer ?
#
loop_
_entity_poly.entity_id
_entity_poly.type
_entity_poly.pdbx_seq_one_letter_code
_entity_poly.pdbx_strand_id
1 'polypeptide(L)'
;MKPMSANKIAALVITLVSTLVTTSNPAIAAGVHQSPAIEKLSEKSAIIEELETSRTMGGINPDYFAWVIKGRIELGFNRCDAAGRTAELKIKKIGEDLVVHAQIKKSPVEGTRVCSMQLDPVFIDVEQTVRGARSATGMILILNVDRQGSHVEFNP
;
A
#
# COMPACT_ATOMS: atom_id res chain seq x y z
N MET A 1 -33.94 49.44 45.62
CA MET A 1 -32.83 50.16 44.96
C MET A 1 -31.63 49.24 44.89
N LYS A 2 -30.93 49.23 43.75
CA LYS A 2 -29.73 48.44 43.43
C LYS A 2 -28.62 48.62 44.49
N PRO A 3 -27.90 47.54 44.80
CA PRO A 3 -26.49 47.41 44.38
C PRO A 3 -26.26 45.99 43.74
N MET A 4 -25.73 45.74 42.53
CA MET A 4 -24.43 46.05 41.90
C MET A 4 -23.31 46.37 42.89
N SER A 5 -22.12 45.75 42.90
CA SER A 5 -21.45 44.68 42.16
C SER A 5 -20.01 44.68 42.72
N ALA A 6 -19.31 43.55 42.67
CA ALA A 6 -17.85 43.36 42.51
C ALA A 6 -17.27 42.42 43.58
N ASN A 7 -17.10 41.14 43.25
CA ASN A 7 -15.89 40.58 42.64
C ASN A 7 -14.66 40.61 43.55
N LYS A 8 -14.33 39.45 44.14
CA LYS A 8 -12.95 38.97 44.27
C LYS A 8 -12.89 37.43 44.10
N ILE A 9 -12.85 37.04 42.82
CA ILE A 9 -11.93 36.06 42.21
C ILE A 9 -11.62 34.81 43.04
N ALA A 10 -12.34 33.72 42.76
CA ALA A 10 -11.86 32.37 43.01
C ALA A 10 -11.09 31.88 41.78
N ALA A 11 -9.82 31.51 41.97
CA ALA A 11 -8.96 30.97 40.94
C ALA A 11 -9.46 29.56 40.52
N LEU A 12 -9.95 29.46 39.30
CA LEU A 12 -10.33 28.20 38.67
C LEU A 12 -9.07 27.55 38.10
N VAL A 13 -8.59 26.49 38.76
CA VAL A 13 -7.56 25.60 38.24
C VAL A 13 -8.18 24.77 37.12
N ILE A 14 -7.93 25.15 35.86
CA ILE A 14 -8.30 24.35 34.69
C ILE A 14 -7.16 23.37 34.45
N THR A 15 -7.32 22.15 34.96
CA THR A 15 -6.48 21.02 34.55
C THR A 15 -6.90 20.63 33.14
N LEU A 16 -6.14 21.05 32.13
CA LEU A 16 -6.26 20.50 30.77
C LEU A 16 -5.83 19.04 30.84
N VAL A 17 -6.81 18.13 30.94
CA VAL A 17 -6.58 16.74 30.57
C VAL A 17 -6.56 16.72 29.05
N SER A 18 -5.35 16.74 28.47
CA SER A 18 -5.15 16.41 27.06
C SER A 18 -5.58 14.96 26.86
N THR A 19 -6.83 14.75 26.50
CA THR A 19 -7.25 13.52 25.84
C THR A 19 -6.51 13.48 24.51
N LEU A 20 -5.40 12.72 24.46
CA LEU A 20 -4.93 12.17 23.20
C LEU A 20 -6.10 11.37 22.63
N VAL A 21 -6.81 11.95 21.69
CA VAL A 21 -7.58 11.19 20.73
C VAL A 21 -6.52 10.54 19.85
N THR A 22 -6.07 9.35 20.25
CA THR A 22 -5.48 8.40 19.32
C THR A 22 -6.60 8.08 18.34
N THR A 23 -6.67 8.82 17.24
CA THR A 23 -7.30 8.31 16.02
C THR A 23 -6.41 7.19 15.52
N SER A 24 -6.49 6.03 16.17
CA SER A 24 -6.11 4.79 15.54
C SER A 24 -7.04 4.65 14.36
N ASN A 25 -6.55 4.98 13.15
CA ASN A 25 -7.14 4.42 11.96
C ASN A 25 -7.20 2.91 12.22
N PRO A 26 -8.40 2.29 12.28
CA PRO A 26 -8.45 0.85 12.18
C PRO A 26 -8.02 0.56 10.75
N ALA A 27 -6.72 0.33 10.56
CA ALA A 27 -6.25 -0.46 9.44
C ALA A 27 -7.15 -1.70 9.42
N ILE A 28 -7.85 -1.83 8.31
CA ILE A 28 -8.86 -2.84 8.04
C ILE A 28 -8.16 -4.19 8.15
N ALA A 29 -8.15 -4.76 9.36
CA ALA A 29 -7.84 -6.16 9.58
C ALA A 29 -9.12 -6.96 9.30
N ALA A 30 -9.57 -6.92 8.04
CA ALA A 30 -10.53 -7.88 7.55
C ALA A 30 -9.76 -9.19 7.38
N GLY A 31 -10.04 -10.17 8.24
CA GLY A 31 -9.54 -11.53 8.09
C GLY A 31 -10.07 -12.10 6.78
N VAL A 32 -9.24 -12.10 5.76
CA VAL A 32 -9.57 -12.67 4.46
C VAL A 32 -9.42 -14.19 4.58
N HIS A 33 -10.48 -14.92 4.24
CA HIS A 33 -10.35 -16.32 3.80
C HIS A 33 -9.54 -16.28 2.50
N GLN A 34 -8.21 -16.19 2.59
CA GLN A 34 -7.36 -16.10 1.41
C GLN A 34 -7.32 -17.46 0.74
N SER A 35 -7.78 -17.49 -0.52
CA SER A 35 -7.57 -18.63 -1.40
C SER A 35 -6.09 -19.07 -1.34
N PRO A 36 -5.76 -20.37 -1.33
CA PRO A 36 -4.37 -20.86 -1.32
C PRO A 36 -3.52 -20.28 -2.48
N ALA A 37 -4.17 -19.85 -3.57
CA ALA A 37 -3.51 -19.20 -4.68
C ALA A 37 -3.04 -17.77 -4.36
N ILE A 38 -3.76 -17.05 -3.51
CA ILE A 38 -3.42 -15.68 -3.06
C ILE A 38 -2.26 -15.75 -2.08
N GLU A 39 -2.32 -16.64 -1.09
CA GLU A 39 -1.25 -16.84 -0.11
C GLU A 39 0.08 -17.18 -0.80
N LYS A 40 0.06 -18.19 -1.68
CA LYS A 40 1.24 -18.58 -2.49
C LYS A 40 1.76 -17.44 -3.37
N LEU A 41 0.88 -16.54 -3.83
CA LEU A 41 1.30 -15.39 -4.61
C LEU A 41 1.94 -14.33 -3.71
N SER A 42 1.36 -14.08 -2.54
CA SER A 42 1.86 -13.16 -1.52
C SER A 42 3.28 -13.52 -1.09
N GLU A 43 3.56 -14.79 -0.79
CA GLU A 43 4.90 -15.28 -0.41
C GLU A 43 5.98 -14.99 -1.45
N LYS A 44 5.61 -14.89 -2.73
CA LYS A 44 6.54 -14.66 -3.85
C LYS A 44 6.61 -13.21 -4.28
N SER A 45 5.77 -12.36 -3.72
CA SER A 45 5.62 -10.97 -4.13
C SER A 45 6.57 -10.08 -3.35
N ALA A 46 7.20 -9.13 -4.04
CA ALA A 46 8.00 -8.12 -3.36
C ALA A 46 7.11 -7.13 -2.61
N ILE A 47 7.72 -6.37 -1.70
CA ILE A 47 7.05 -5.31 -0.95
C ILE A 47 6.91 -4.06 -1.83
N ILE A 48 5.74 -3.44 -1.78
CA ILE A 48 5.43 -2.16 -2.41
C ILE A 48 5.39 -1.11 -1.29
N GLU A 49 6.39 -0.25 -1.23
CA GLU A 49 6.42 0.93 -0.35
C GLU A 49 5.73 2.12 -1.04
N GLU A 50 5.30 3.11 -0.25
CA GLU A 50 4.72 4.37 -0.76
C GLU A 50 3.58 4.16 -1.77
N LEU A 51 2.68 3.21 -1.48
CA LEU A 51 1.55 2.89 -2.36
C LEU A 51 0.61 4.09 -2.51
N GLU A 52 0.38 4.48 -3.76
CA GLU A 52 -0.65 5.45 -4.13
C GLU A 52 -1.63 4.82 -5.13
N THR A 53 -2.93 5.01 -4.90
CA THR A 53 -3.97 4.57 -5.82
C THR A 53 -4.87 5.72 -6.21
N SER A 54 -5.25 5.78 -7.48
CA SER A 54 -6.19 6.78 -7.98
C SER A 54 -7.15 6.17 -8.99
N ARG A 55 -8.42 6.53 -8.87
CA ARG A 55 -9.45 6.11 -9.83
C ARG A 55 -9.35 6.98 -11.07
N THR A 56 -9.43 6.35 -12.24
CA THR A 56 -9.44 7.05 -13.53
C THR A 56 -10.57 6.51 -14.43
N MET A 57 -10.74 7.12 -15.60
CA MET A 57 -11.72 6.66 -16.58
C MET A 57 -11.36 5.27 -17.12
N GLY A 58 -12.28 4.32 -16.93
CA GLY A 58 -12.19 2.95 -17.44
C GLY A 58 -12.16 2.87 -18.97
N GLY A 59 -12.66 3.91 -19.63
CA GLY A 59 -12.82 4.05 -21.07
C GLY A 59 -14.01 4.95 -21.37
N ILE A 60 -14.54 4.87 -22.60
CA ILE A 60 -15.79 5.53 -22.98
C ILE A 60 -17.00 4.82 -22.36
N ASN A 61 -16.90 3.50 -22.14
CA ASN A 61 -17.98 2.70 -21.57
C ASN A 61 -18.04 2.87 -20.03
N PRO A 62 -19.17 3.35 -19.46
CA PRO A 62 -19.32 3.54 -18.02
C PRO A 62 -19.31 2.24 -17.20
N ASP A 63 -19.57 1.09 -17.84
CA ASP A 63 -19.56 -0.23 -17.20
C ASP A 63 -18.14 -0.72 -16.84
N TYR A 64 -17.12 0.01 -17.30
CA TYR A 64 -15.71 -0.28 -17.02
C TYR A 64 -15.16 0.70 -16.00
N PHE A 65 -14.28 0.19 -15.14
CA PHE A 65 -13.50 1.00 -14.20
C PHE A 65 -12.02 0.93 -14.55
N ALA A 66 -11.25 1.91 -14.07
CA ALA A 66 -9.80 1.83 -14.06
C ALA A 66 -9.22 2.43 -12.78
N TRP A 67 -8.14 1.82 -12.30
CA TRP A 67 -7.34 2.29 -11.19
C TRP A 67 -5.88 2.37 -11.62
N VAL A 68 -5.25 3.51 -11.38
CA VAL A 68 -3.80 3.66 -11.51
C VAL A 68 -3.20 3.39 -10.14
N ILE A 69 -2.27 2.44 -10.11
CA ILE A 69 -1.54 2.01 -8.91
C ILE A 69 -0.09 2.41 -9.11
N LYS A 70 0.45 3.18 -8.17
CA LYS A 70 1.84 3.60 -8.13
C LYS A 70 2.45 3.19 -6.81
N GLY A 71 3.76 3.01 -6.79
CA GLY A 71 4.50 2.76 -5.57
C GLY A 71 5.97 2.52 -5.89
N ARG A 72 6.69 2.05 -4.88
CA ARG A 72 8.13 1.92 -4.91
C ARG A 72 8.55 0.53 -4.43
N ILE A 73 9.48 -0.11 -5.13
CA ILE A 73 9.95 -1.46 -4.79
C ILE A 73 11.44 -1.43 -4.56
N GLU A 74 11.90 -2.00 -3.44
CA GLU A 74 13.32 -2.22 -3.17
C GLU A 74 13.85 -3.35 -4.06
N LEU A 75 14.86 -3.05 -4.89
CA LEU A 75 15.54 -4.02 -5.74
C LEU A 75 16.64 -4.78 -4.99
N GLY A 76 17.25 -4.14 -4.00
CA GLY A 76 18.30 -4.71 -3.16
C GLY A 76 18.94 -3.71 -2.21
N PHE A 77 19.72 -4.23 -1.27
CA PHE A 77 20.33 -3.47 -0.18
C PHE A 77 21.44 -2.50 -0.61
N ASN A 78 21.98 -2.68 -1.81
CA ASN A 78 22.92 -1.77 -2.46
C ASN A 78 22.91 -1.91 -3.98
N ARG A 79 23.61 -0.99 -4.66
CA ARG A 79 23.74 -0.96 -6.12
C ARG A 79 24.32 -2.24 -6.72
N CYS A 80 25.21 -2.93 -6.00
CA CYS A 80 25.80 -4.20 -6.47
C CYS A 80 24.77 -5.34 -6.42
N ASP A 81 23.99 -5.44 -5.34
CA ASP A 81 22.92 -6.44 -5.18
C ASP A 81 21.75 -6.20 -6.14
N ALA A 82 21.40 -4.93 -6.36
CA ALA A 82 20.34 -4.52 -7.27
C ALA A 82 20.73 -4.60 -8.75
N ALA A 83 22.03 -4.72 -9.08
CA ALA A 83 22.50 -4.64 -10.47
C ALA A 83 21.93 -5.76 -11.34
N GLY A 84 21.18 -5.39 -12.38
CA GLY A 84 20.51 -6.31 -13.29
C GLY A 84 19.15 -6.80 -12.79
N ARG A 85 18.66 -6.29 -11.67
CA ARG A 85 17.27 -6.50 -11.22
C ARG A 85 16.38 -5.41 -11.75
N THR A 86 15.14 -5.77 -12.07
CA THR A 86 14.06 -4.83 -12.33
C THR A 86 12.84 -5.26 -11.53
N ALA A 87 11.87 -4.37 -11.36
CA ALA A 87 10.60 -4.70 -10.73
C ALA A 87 9.44 -4.19 -11.57
N GLU A 88 8.32 -4.88 -11.50
CA GLU A 88 7.08 -4.45 -12.14
C GLU A 88 5.87 -4.92 -11.33
N LEU A 89 4.75 -4.20 -11.48
CA LEU A 89 3.46 -4.64 -10.95
C LEU A 89 2.77 -5.54 -11.98
N LYS A 90 2.44 -6.76 -11.56
CA LYS A 90 1.70 -7.75 -12.34
C LYS A 90 0.27 -7.87 -11.85
N ILE A 91 -0.65 -8.03 -12.79
CA ILE A 91 -2.06 -8.31 -12.52
C ILE A 91 -2.32 -9.78 -12.83
N LYS A 92 -2.97 -10.50 -11.91
CA LYS A 92 -3.46 -11.85 -12.12
C LYS A 92 -4.93 -11.92 -11.77
N LYS A 93 -5.71 -12.64 -12.58
CA LYS A 93 -7.10 -12.95 -12.26
C LYS A 93 -7.16 -14.24 -11.44
N ILE A 94 -7.76 -14.20 -10.27
CA ILE A 94 -7.99 -15.37 -9.40
C ILE A 94 -9.49 -15.41 -9.09
N GLY A 95 -10.21 -16.35 -9.72
CA GLY A 95 -11.67 -16.32 -9.69
C GLY A 95 -12.20 -15.07 -10.38
N GLU A 96 -13.01 -14.28 -9.66
CA GLU A 96 -13.52 -12.98 -10.13
C GLU A 96 -12.63 -11.80 -9.72
N ASP A 97 -11.59 -12.05 -8.93
CA ASP A 97 -10.75 -10.99 -8.36
C ASP A 97 -9.53 -10.70 -9.22
N LEU A 98 -9.13 -9.42 -9.22
CA LEU A 98 -7.89 -8.95 -9.84
C LEU A 98 -6.85 -8.72 -8.75
N VAL A 99 -5.82 -9.56 -8.74
CA VAL A 99 -4.73 -9.50 -7.76
C VAL A 99 -3.52 -8.82 -8.38
N VAL A 100 -3.13 -7.69 -7.80
CA VAL A 100 -1.95 -6.90 -8.16
C VAL A 100 -0.82 -7.24 -7.21
N HIS A 101 0.35 -7.56 -7.76
CA HIS A 101 1.51 -7.91 -6.98
C HIS A 101 2.81 -7.45 -7.64
N ALA A 102 3.82 -7.16 -6.81
CA ALA A 102 5.14 -6.80 -7.26
C ALA A 102 5.98 -8.05 -7.61
N GLN A 103 6.59 -8.04 -8.79
CA GLN A 103 7.51 -9.08 -9.22
C GLN A 103 8.89 -8.48 -9.50
N ILE A 104 9.92 -8.96 -8.78
CA ILE A 104 11.32 -8.66 -9.11
C ILE A 104 11.79 -9.66 -10.17
N LYS A 105 12.26 -9.14 -11.30
CA LYS A 105 12.91 -9.91 -12.35
C LYS A 105 14.42 -9.76 -12.21
N LYS A 106 15.13 -10.86 -12.42
CA LYS A 106 16.59 -10.88 -12.49
C LYS A 106 16.99 -11.08 -13.95
N SER A 107 17.77 -10.16 -14.49
CA SER A 107 18.56 -10.44 -15.69
C SER A 107 19.65 -11.46 -15.30
N PRO A 108 19.97 -12.44 -16.15
CA PRO A 108 21.16 -13.26 -15.93
C PRO A 108 22.37 -12.32 -15.89
N VAL A 109 22.93 -12.18 -14.71
CA VAL A 109 24.22 -11.55 -14.51
C VAL A 109 25.23 -12.68 -14.64
N GLU A 110 26.10 -12.61 -15.64
CA GLU A 110 27.23 -13.54 -15.73
C GLU A 110 28.21 -13.27 -14.57
N GLY A 111 28.44 -14.31 -13.75
CA GLY A 111 29.49 -14.34 -12.72
C GLY A 111 29.06 -14.08 -11.28
N THR A 112 29.87 -14.57 -10.33
CA THR A 112 29.72 -14.32 -8.89
C THR A 112 30.21 -12.90 -8.58
N ARG A 113 29.30 -12.01 -8.15
CA ARG A 113 29.67 -10.66 -7.67
C ARG A 113 29.89 -10.66 -6.17
N VAL A 114 31.00 -10.10 -5.72
CA VAL A 114 31.24 -9.79 -4.30
C VAL A 114 30.76 -8.38 -4.06
N CYS A 115 29.67 -8.23 -3.30
CA CYS A 115 29.10 -6.92 -2.98
C CYS A 115 29.58 -6.44 -1.60
N SER A 116 29.75 -5.12 -1.46
CA SER A 116 29.98 -4.50 -0.16
C SER A 116 28.80 -4.75 0.77
N MET A 117 29.04 -4.79 2.08
CA MET A 117 27.99 -4.83 3.10
C MET A 117 27.41 -3.45 3.44
N GLN A 118 27.89 -2.39 2.77
CA GLN A 118 27.33 -1.05 2.96
C GLN A 118 25.86 -1.03 2.54
N LEU A 119 25.00 -0.53 3.44
CA LEU A 119 23.58 -0.36 3.24
C LEU A 119 23.33 0.95 2.46
N ASP A 120 22.91 0.82 1.20
CA ASP A 120 22.53 1.91 0.29
C ASP A 120 21.36 1.41 -0.59
N PRO A 121 20.17 1.20 -0.01
CA PRO A 121 19.09 0.48 -0.67
C PRO A 121 18.67 1.16 -1.97
N VAL A 122 18.51 0.34 -3.01
CA VAL A 122 18.13 0.80 -4.35
C VAL A 122 16.66 0.51 -4.57
N PHE A 123 15.92 1.56 -4.89
CA PHE A 123 14.49 1.48 -5.15
C PHE A 123 14.17 1.84 -6.59
N ILE A 124 13.06 1.32 -7.09
CA ILE A 124 12.50 1.69 -8.38
C ILE A 124 11.02 2.03 -8.23
N ASP A 125 10.59 3.07 -8.93
CA ASP A 125 9.19 3.45 -9.00
C ASP A 125 8.48 2.55 -10.02
N VAL A 126 7.28 2.11 -9.68
CA VAL A 126 6.45 1.27 -10.53
C VAL A 126 5.06 1.87 -10.68
N GLU A 127 4.48 1.68 -11.85
CA GLU A 127 3.13 2.13 -12.17
C GLU A 127 2.42 1.04 -12.97
N GLN A 128 1.14 0.81 -12.65
CA GLN A 128 0.29 -0.08 -13.42
C GLN A 128 -1.16 0.39 -13.39
N THR A 129 -1.85 0.23 -14.52
CA THR A 129 -3.29 0.48 -14.59
C THR A 129 -4.06 -0.83 -14.59
N VAL A 130 -4.91 -1.01 -13.59
CA VAL A 130 -5.89 -2.10 -13.54
C VAL A 130 -7.16 -1.65 -14.25
N ARG A 131 -7.70 -2.50 -15.13
CA ARG A 131 -8.96 -2.28 -15.84
C ARG A 131 -9.84 -3.52 -15.73
N GLY A 132 -11.13 -3.32 -15.58
CA GLY A 132 -12.09 -4.41 -15.51
C GLY A 132 -13.52 -3.94 -15.75
N ALA A 133 -14.39 -4.89 -16.07
CA ALA A 133 -15.84 -4.67 -16.10
C ALA A 133 -16.37 -4.77 -14.66
N ARG A 134 -17.21 -3.82 -14.26
CA ARG A 134 -17.81 -3.75 -12.90
C ARG A 134 -18.61 -4.99 -12.54
N SER A 135 -19.32 -5.55 -13.51
CA SER A 135 -20.19 -6.72 -13.31
C SER A 135 -19.43 -8.05 -13.23
N ALA A 136 -18.16 -8.10 -13.62
CA ALA A 136 -17.38 -9.32 -13.75
C ALA A 136 -16.11 -9.33 -12.88
N THR A 137 -15.92 -8.29 -12.07
CA THR A 137 -14.79 -8.16 -11.16
C THR A 137 -15.33 -8.07 -9.73
N GLY A 138 -14.96 -9.03 -8.89
CA GLY A 138 -15.36 -9.06 -7.48
C GLY A 138 -14.62 -7.99 -6.69
N MET A 139 -13.30 -8.11 -6.60
CA MET A 139 -12.45 -7.08 -5.99
C MET A 139 -11.11 -6.89 -6.70
N ILE A 140 -10.44 -5.80 -6.36
CA ILE A 140 -9.03 -5.55 -6.67
C ILE A 140 -8.24 -5.70 -5.37
N LEU A 141 -7.30 -6.63 -5.34
CA LEU A 141 -6.46 -6.92 -4.18
C LEU A 141 -5.00 -6.57 -4.50
N ILE A 142 -4.38 -5.69 -3.73
CA ILE A 142 -2.96 -5.34 -3.86
C ILE A 142 -2.18 -6.01 -2.72
N LEU A 143 -1.20 -6.84 -3.08
CA LEU A 143 -0.41 -7.62 -2.13
C LEU A 143 0.86 -6.91 -1.64
N ASN A 144 1.28 -7.22 -0.40
CA ASN A 144 2.51 -6.78 0.25
C ASN A 144 2.78 -5.27 0.16
N VAL A 145 1.86 -4.45 0.67
CA VAL A 145 1.96 -2.99 0.63
C VAL A 145 2.81 -2.40 1.77
N ASP A 146 3.34 -3.25 2.63
CA ASP A 146 4.27 -2.92 3.69
C ASP A 146 5.15 -4.12 4.05
N ARG A 147 6.06 -3.94 5.01
CA ARG A 147 7.00 -4.98 5.47
C ARG A 147 6.33 -6.06 6.32
N GLN A 148 5.11 -5.82 6.80
CA GLN A 148 4.30 -6.76 7.54
C GLN A 148 3.53 -7.71 6.60
N GLY A 149 3.54 -7.44 5.29
CA GLY A 149 2.81 -8.22 4.30
C GLY A 149 1.34 -7.83 4.20
N SER A 150 0.99 -6.61 4.59
CA SER A 150 -0.39 -6.11 4.52
C SER A 150 -0.91 -6.07 3.08
N HIS A 151 -2.23 -6.02 2.95
CA HIS A 151 -2.93 -5.95 1.67
C HIS A 151 -3.91 -4.79 1.64
N VAL A 152 -4.23 -4.31 0.44
CA VAL A 152 -5.26 -3.30 0.23
C VAL A 152 -6.30 -3.83 -0.74
N GLU A 153 -7.57 -3.59 -0.43
CA GLU A 153 -8.71 -4.10 -1.16
C GLU A 153 -9.62 -2.97 -1.65
N PHE A 154 -10.13 -3.13 -2.86
CA PHE A 154 -11.10 -2.22 -3.46
C PHE A 154 -12.23 -3.00 -4.13
N ASN A 155 -13.47 -2.56 -3.93
CA ASN A 155 -14.62 -3.04 -4.69
C ASN A 155 -14.90 -2.06 -5.85
N PRO A 156 -14.83 -2.49 -7.12
CA PRO A 156 -14.81 -1.60 -8.29
C PRO A 156 -16.05 -0.74 -8.60
#